data_AF-A0A529MGM6-F1
#
_entry.id   AF-A0A529MGM6-F1
#
_cell.length_a   1.000
_cell.length_b   1.000
_cell.length_c   1.000
_cell.angle_alpha   90.00
_cell.angle_beta   90.00
_cell.angle_gamma   90.00
#
_symmetry.space_group_name_H-M   'P 1'
#
loop_
_entity.id
_entity.type
_entity.pdbx_description
1 polymer ?
#
loop_
_entity_poly.entity_id
_entity_poly.type
_entity_poly.pdbx_seq_one_letter_code
_entity_poly.pdbx_strand_id
1 'polypeptide(L)'
;MRDHVPALAGDRIARTEVSRQLALAEERLTRTLGGLLDVRGSAAVGIRWRDRDGERQFASSRSFVSHLSDLCDRAFSLCPRVSNELINRRTLSTAAARARSLLIEALATNADQPGLGLSSQNTPPERAIYLSVLQKGGIHVQREGRWEVRIPEGGEDRLNFAPALNAIARILKPVGYEVLATRLRGTDFGMRDGLIPLVIAIYLRATWHETAVYEDGTYLEQVGGPEFTRITKEPEHFEFQHCAIEGVRAELYVQLGAALETRLSERPALLDIVRPLMTFVGKQLPDHSRRTRRLSPATLAARGALLSGRDPSALLFTDLPKAFDIEAIGPE
;
A
#
# COMPACT_ATOMS: atom_id res chain seq x y z
N MET A 1 22.70 -8.06 -25.56
CA MET A 1 23.60 -8.23 -26.73
C MET A 1 24.71 -9.25 -26.51
N ARG A 2 25.40 -9.28 -25.35
CA ARG A 2 26.36 -10.36 -25.03
C ARG A 2 25.75 -11.77 -25.17
N ASP A 3 24.48 -11.91 -24.82
CA ASP A 3 23.81 -13.23 -24.80
C ASP A 3 23.11 -13.60 -26.12
N HIS A 4 23.05 -12.68 -27.10
CA HIS A 4 22.25 -12.87 -28.32
C HIS A 4 23.05 -12.85 -29.62
N VAL A 5 24.31 -12.37 -29.62
CA VAL A 5 25.16 -12.37 -30.84
C VAL A 5 26.62 -12.72 -30.48
N PRO A 6 26.95 -14.02 -30.33
CA PRO A 6 28.29 -14.46 -29.93
C PRO A 6 29.41 -14.05 -30.91
N ALA A 7 29.07 -13.83 -32.19
CA ALA A 7 30.01 -13.36 -33.22
C ALA A 7 30.61 -11.97 -32.95
N LEU A 8 30.01 -11.16 -32.07
CA LEU A 8 30.46 -9.80 -31.75
C LEU A 8 31.22 -9.71 -30.41
N ALA A 9 31.48 -10.84 -29.74
CA ALA A 9 32.06 -10.86 -28.40
C ALA A 9 33.48 -10.26 -28.32
N GLY A 10 34.27 -10.40 -29.39
CA GLY A 10 35.66 -9.93 -29.46
C GLY A 10 35.82 -8.45 -29.81
N ASP A 11 34.86 -7.84 -30.52
CA ASP A 11 35.02 -6.51 -31.11
C ASP A 11 34.15 -5.48 -30.38
N ARG A 12 34.81 -4.55 -29.67
CA ARG A 12 34.15 -3.47 -28.93
C ARG A 12 33.56 -2.41 -29.87
N ILE A 13 34.22 -2.13 -30.98
CA ILE A 13 33.80 -1.11 -31.96
C ILE A 13 32.54 -1.60 -32.67
N ALA A 14 32.55 -2.85 -33.14
CA ALA A 14 31.40 -3.47 -33.77
C ALA A 14 30.18 -3.51 -32.82
N ARG A 15 30.34 -3.86 -31.54
CA ARG A 15 29.25 -3.82 -30.55
C ARG A 15 28.68 -2.42 -30.34
N THR A 16 29.55 -1.42 -30.28
CA THR A 16 29.14 -0.02 -30.08
C THR A 16 28.35 0.46 -31.30
N GLU A 17 28.80 0.12 -32.50
CA GLU A 17 28.11 0.48 -33.75
C GLU A 17 26.76 -0.24 -33.88
N VAL A 18 26.66 -1.53 -33.56
CA VAL A 18 25.38 -2.27 -33.62
C VAL A 18 24.40 -1.72 -32.57
N SER A 19 24.86 -1.40 -31.36
CA SER A 19 24.00 -0.77 -30.33
C SER A 19 23.50 0.60 -30.79
N ARG A 20 24.35 1.39 -31.45
CA ARG A 20 24.00 2.68 -32.05
C ARG A 20 22.96 2.53 -33.16
N GLN A 21 23.15 1.58 -34.07
CA GLN A 21 22.21 1.29 -35.15
C GLN A 21 20.85 0.80 -34.63
N LEU A 22 20.85 -0.05 -33.59
CA LEU A 22 19.62 -0.50 -32.94
C LEU A 22 18.87 0.68 -32.33
N ALA A 23 19.55 1.54 -31.56
CA ALA A 23 18.94 2.73 -30.97
C ALA A 23 18.35 3.66 -32.05
N LEU A 24 19.05 3.87 -33.17
CA LEU A 24 18.55 4.67 -34.29
C LEU A 24 17.33 4.03 -34.97
N ALA A 25 17.33 2.71 -35.14
CA ALA A 25 16.20 1.98 -35.71
C ALA A 25 14.97 2.02 -34.79
N GLU A 26 15.17 1.84 -33.48
CA GLU A 26 14.13 1.98 -32.45
C GLU A 26 13.56 3.40 -32.42
N GLU A 27 14.42 4.42 -32.49
CA GLU A 27 13.98 5.82 -32.55
C GLU A 27 13.17 6.11 -33.82
N ARG A 28 13.63 5.62 -34.97
CA ARG A 28 12.92 5.78 -36.26
C ARG A 28 11.56 5.06 -36.24
N LEU A 29 11.52 3.84 -35.70
CA LEU A 29 10.28 3.07 -35.53
C LEU A 29 9.31 3.84 -34.62
N THR A 30 9.79 4.29 -33.45
CA THR A 30 9.00 5.05 -32.49
C THR A 30 8.45 6.34 -33.09
N ARG A 31 9.25 7.06 -33.88
CA ARG A 31 8.83 8.29 -34.58
C ARG A 31 7.77 8.00 -35.63
N THR A 32 7.94 6.94 -36.42
CA THR A 32 7.01 6.56 -37.49
C THR A 32 5.68 6.06 -36.91
N LEU A 33 5.74 5.18 -35.91
CA LEU A 33 4.56 4.73 -35.17
C LEU A 33 3.89 5.89 -34.45
N GLY A 34 4.68 6.79 -33.85
CA GLY A 34 4.19 7.99 -33.19
C GLY A 34 3.38 8.88 -34.12
N GLY A 35 3.81 9.05 -35.38
CA GLY A 35 3.06 9.81 -36.39
C GLY A 35 1.79 9.10 -36.87
N LEU A 36 1.81 7.78 -37.04
CA LEU A 36 0.63 6.99 -37.44
C LEU A 36 -0.41 6.84 -36.33
N LEU A 37 0.05 6.80 -35.09
CA LEU A 37 -0.76 6.68 -33.88
C LEU A 37 -0.96 8.04 -33.20
N ASP A 38 -0.67 9.15 -33.88
CA ASP A 38 -0.91 10.48 -33.34
C ASP A 38 -2.41 10.78 -33.33
N VAL A 39 -3.05 10.27 -32.28
CA VAL A 39 -4.47 10.43 -31.98
C VAL A 39 -4.83 11.86 -31.58
N ARG A 40 -3.83 12.75 -31.40
CA ARG A 40 -4.03 14.18 -31.10
C ARG A 40 -3.77 15.07 -32.32
N GLY A 41 -3.04 14.59 -33.32
CA GLY A 41 -2.73 15.30 -34.56
C GLY A 41 -3.74 15.10 -35.70
N SER A 42 -3.35 15.50 -36.91
CA SER A 42 -4.16 15.39 -38.13
C SER A 42 -4.44 13.95 -38.54
N ALA A 43 -3.58 13.00 -38.17
CA ALA A 43 -3.74 11.57 -38.40
C ALA A 43 -4.98 10.97 -37.71
N ALA A 44 -5.52 11.66 -36.69
CA ALA A 44 -6.72 11.19 -36.00
C ALA A 44 -8.02 11.41 -36.80
N VAL A 45 -7.98 12.28 -37.81
CA VAL A 45 -9.12 12.49 -38.72
C VAL A 45 -9.23 11.28 -39.65
N GLY A 46 -10.32 10.52 -39.53
CA GLY A 46 -10.53 9.30 -40.31
C GLY A 46 -10.07 8.01 -39.62
N ILE A 47 -9.68 8.05 -38.34
CA ILE A 47 -9.51 6.84 -37.53
C ILE A 47 -10.86 6.10 -37.47
N ARG A 48 -10.81 4.81 -37.83
CA ARG A 48 -11.92 3.87 -37.66
C ARG A 48 -11.64 3.06 -36.41
N TRP A 49 -12.40 3.35 -35.36
CA TRP A 49 -12.34 2.65 -34.09
C TRP A 49 -13.32 1.48 -34.12
N ARG A 50 -12.90 0.32 -33.62
CA ARG A 50 -13.78 -0.85 -33.53
C ARG A 50 -13.81 -1.35 -32.10
N ASP A 51 -14.99 -1.34 -31.50
CA ASP A 51 -15.25 -1.85 -30.16
C ASP A 51 -16.29 -2.99 -30.22
N ARG A 52 -16.81 -3.39 -29.04
CA ARG A 52 -17.86 -4.41 -28.93
C ARG A 52 -19.20 -3.98 -29.54
N ASP A 53 -19.44 -2.67 -29.66
CA ASP A 53 -20.69 -2.08 -30.16
C ASP A 53 -20.63 -1.80 -31.67
N GLY A 54 -19.46 -1.98 -32.31
CA GLY A 54 -19.27 -1.89 -33.75
C GLY A 54 -18.13 -0.96 -34.16
N GLU A 55 -18.19 -0.46 -35.39
CA GLU A 55 -17.21 0.46 -35.94
C GLU A 55 -17.71 1.90 -35.84
N ARG A 56 -16.89 2.80 -35.30
CA ARG A 56 -17.17 4.22 -35.16
C ARG A 56 -16.11 5.03 -35.88
N GLN A 57 -16.54 6.06 -36.60
CA GLN A 57 -15.67 7.04 -37.24
C GLN A 57 -15.81 8.39 -36.54
N PHE A 58 -14.68 9.09 -36.40
CA PHE A 58 -14.62 10.36 -35.70
C PHE A 58 -14.36 11.51 -36.65
N ALA A 59 -15.11 12.60 -36.48
CA ALA A 59 -14.99 13.80 -37.30
C ALA A 59 -13.75 14.64 -36.94
N SER A 60 -13.16 14.43 -35.74
CA SER A 60 -11.98 15.15 -35.27
C SER A 60 -11.16 14.35 -34.26
N SER A 61 -9.87 14.67 -34.16
CA SER A 61 -8.97 14.17 -33.12
C SER A 61 -9.53 14.40 -31.72
N ARG A 62 -10.15 15.56 -31.49
CA ARG A 62 -10.77 15.91 -30.20
C ARG A 62 -11.92 14.96 -29.84
N SER A 63 -12.80 14.66 -30.80
CA SER A 63 -13.91 13.72 -30.56
C SER A 63 -13.42 12.31 -30.27
N PHE A 64 -12.33 11.88 -30.92
CA PHE A 64 -11.71 10.58 -30.67
C PHE A 64 -11.06 10.52 -29.29
N VAL A 65 -10.27 11.53 -28.91
CA VAL A 65 -9.65 11.61 -27.57
C VAL A 65 -10.71 11.67 -26.46
N SER A 66 -11.81 12.41 -26.68
CA SER A 66 -12.94 12.42 -25.73
C SER A 66 -13.54 11.03 -25.57
N HIS A 67 -13.77 10.31 -26.67
CA HIS A 67 -14.29 8.95 -26.61
C HIS A 67 -13.34 7.98 -25.89
N LEU A 68 -12.03 8.11 -26.10
CA LEU A 68 -11.04 7.34 -25.34
C LEU A 68 -11.07 7.68 -23.85
N SER A 69 -11.27 8.96 -23.49
CA SER A 69 -11.46 9.38 -22.10
C SER A 69 -12.67 8.70 -21.50
N ASP A 70 -13.83 8.73 -22.19
CA ASP A 70 -15.06 8.10 -21.72
C ASP A 70 -14.90 6.58 -21.55
N LEU A 71 -14.14 5.92 -22.45
CA LEU A 71 -13.82 4.51 -22.33
C LEU A 71 -12.96 4.22 -21.10
N CYS A 72 -11.94 5.03 -20.83
CA CYS A 72 -11.11 4.94 -19.64
C CYS A 72 -11.93 5.18 -18.36
N ASP A 73 -12.81 6.18 -18.35
CA ASP A 73 -13.66 6.49 -17.20
C ASP A 73 -14.62 5.33 -16.87
N ARG A 74 -15.10 4.61 -17.90
CA ARG A 74 -15.90 3.39 -17.71
C ARG A 74 -15.05 2.21 -17.24
N ALA A 75 -13.91 1.96 -17.88
CA ALA A 75 -13.04 0.83 -17.57
C ALA A 75 -12.46 0.93 -16.15
N PHE A 76 -12.02 2.12 -15.76
CA PHE A 76 -11.35 2.40 -14.49
C PHE A 76 -12.22 3.22 -13.53
N SER A 77 -13.52 2.93 -13.52
CA SER A 77 -14.51 3.69 -12.72
C SER A 77 -14.27 3.64 -11.21
N LEU A 78 -13.51 2.66 -10.71
CA LEU A 78 -13.14 2.53 -9.30
C LEU A 78 -11.81 3.24 -8.96
N CYS A 79 -11.12 3.84 -9.94
CA CYS A 79 -9.84 4.50 -9.73
C CYS A 79 -9.98 5.80 -8.91
N PRO A 80 -9.03 6.08 -8.00
CA PRO A 80 -8.91 7.38 -7.38
C PRO A 80 -8.60 8.48 -8.40
N ARG A 81 -9.35 9.58 -8.35
CA ARG A 81 -9.28 10.73 -9.24
C ARG A 81 -8.14 11.69 -8.83
N VAL A 82 -6.90 11.26 -9.03
CA VAL A 82 -5.70 12.05 -8.70
C VAL A 82 -5.19 12.83 -9.90
N SER A 83 -5.36 14.16 -9.88
CA SER A 83 -4.87 15.06 -10.94
C SER A 83 -3.42 15.54 -10.72
N ASN A 84 -2.76 15.09 -9.66
CA ASN A 84 -1.38 15.51 -9.38
C ASN A 84 -0.40 14.77 -10.29
N GLU A 85 0.11 15.49 -11.29
CA GLU A 85 1.04 14.98 -12.30
C GLU A 85 2.40 14.54 -11.72
N LEU A 86 2.78 14.97 -10.51
CA LEU A 86 4.01 14.48 -9.90
C LEU A 86 3.87 13.01 -9.52
N ILE A 87 2.69 12.58 -9.06
CA ILE A 87 2.47 11.22 -8.54
C ILE A 87 1.74 10.32 -9.53
N ASN A 88 0.87 10.87 -10.39
CA ASN A 88 0.07 10.11 -11.34
C ASN A 88 0.88 9.74 -12.61
N ARG A 89 2.00 9.04 -12.44
CA ARG A 89 2.90 8.62 -13.52
C ARG A 89 3.37 7.19 -13.34
N ARG A 90 3.69 6.53 -14.46
CA ARG A 90 4.28 5.18 -14.46
C ARG A 90 5.73 5.20 -13.94
N THR A 91 6.48 6.22 -14.33
CA THR A 91 7.86 6.44 -13.86
C THR A 91 7.94 7.84 -13.26
N LEU A 92 8.31 7.92 -11.98
CA LEU A 92 8.50 9.17 -11.26
C LEU A 92 9.86 9.79 -11.59
N SER A 93 9.95 11.12 -11.54
CA SER A 93 11.26 11.78 -11.44
C SER A 93 11.88 11.47 -10.07
N THR A 94 13.21 11.58 -9.94
CA THR A 94 13.90 11.42 -8.65
C THR A 94 13.34 12.35 -7.58
N ALA A 95 13.04 13.60 -7.95
CA ALA A 95 12.41 14.57 -7.07
C ALA A 95 10.99 14.16 -6.64
N ALA A 96 10.16 13.67 -7.56
CA ALA A 96 8.80 13.23 -7.24
C ALA A 96 8.79 11.94 -6.40
N ALA A 97 9.71 11.01 -6.67
CA ALA A 97 9.89 9.81 -5.86
C ALA A 97 10.31 10.16 -4.42
N ARG A 98 11.28 11.07 -4.26
CA ARG A 98 11.68 11.60 -2.95
C ARG A 98 10.51 12.25 -2.22
N ALA A 99 9.74 13.09 -2.91
CA ALA A 99 8.57 13.76 -2.35
C ALA A 99 7.51 12.78 -1.86
N ARG A 100 7.22 11.72 -2.65
CA ARG A 100 6.33 10.64 -2.24
C ARG A 100 6.84 9.94 -0.98
N SER A 101 8.14 9.61 -0.92
CA SER A 101 8.73 8.95 0.25
C SER A 101 8.66 9.82 1.50
N LEU A 102 8.99 11.11 1.41
CA LEU A 102 8.86 12.06 2.52
C LEU A 102 7.40 12.19 3.00
N LEU A 103 6.45 12.19 2.07
CA LEU A 103 5.04 12.22 2.42
C LEU A 103 4.60 10.94 3.15
N ILE A 104 5.05 9.78 2.69
CA ILE A 104 4.74 8.48 3.31
C ILE A 104 5.35 8.41 4.72
N GLU A 105 6.58 8.88 4.90
CA GLU A 105 7.23 8.96 6.21
C GLU A 105 6.49 9.89 7.18
N ALA A 106 6.06 11.07 6.69
CA ALA A 106 5.24 12.01 7.46
C ALA A 106 3.87 11.41 7.80
N LEU A 107 3.26 10.65 6.88
CA LEU A 107 2.01 9.93 7.12
C LEU A 107 2.16 8.87 8.21
N ALA A 108 3.30 8.18 8.26
CA ALA A 108 3.57 7.15 9.26
C ALA A 108 3.82 7.75 10.66
N THR A 109 4.45 8.94 10.72
CA THR A 109 4.99 9.49 11.97
C THR A 109 4.12 10.59 12.58
N ASN A 110 3.50 11.43 11.74
CA ASN A 110 2.86 12.68 12.15
C ASN A 110 1.37 12.74 11.76
N ALA A 111 0.71 11.60 11.57
CA ALA A 111 -0.72 11.54 11.18
C ALA A 111 -1.70 12.14 12.20
N ASP A 112 -1.24 12.40 13.42
CA ASP A 112 -1.96 13.09 14.49
C ASP A 112 -1.75 14.61 14.49
N GLN A 113 -0.93 15.12 13.56
CA GLN A 113 -0.60 16.54 13.45
C GLN A 113 -1.23 17.19 12.22
N PRO A 114 -1.64 18.47 12.32
CA PRO A 114 -2.13 19.22 11.15
C PRO A 114 -1.08 19.21 10.04
N GLY A 115 -1.51 18.87 8.82
CA GLY A 115 -0.62 18.87 7.66
C GLY A 115 0.50 17.82 7.70
N LEU A 116 0.42 16.80 8.57
CA LEU A 116 1.47 15.80 8.80
C LEU A 116 2.80 16.42 9.28
N GLY A 117 2.75 17.60 9.92
CA GLY A 117 3.95 18.34 10.32
C GLY A 117 4.76 18.91 9.15
N LEU A 118 4.24 18.87 7.92
CA LEU A 118 4.89 19.45 6.75
C LEU A 118 4.89 20.98 6.84
N SER A 119 6.01 21.61 6.47
CA SER A 119 6.18 23.06 6.49
C SER A 119 5.02 23.77 5.78
N SER A 120 4.45 24.78 6.44
CA SER A 120 3.38 25.64 5.91
C SER A 120 3.89 26.87 5.16
N GLN A 121 5.17 27.21 5.33
CA GLN A 121 5.78 28.43 4.78
C GLN A 121 6.11 28.29 3.29
N ASN A 122 6.41 27.06 2.84
CA ASN A 122 6.72 26.75 1.45
C ASN A 122 5.76 25.66 0.94
N THR A 123 5.63 25.54 -0.39
CA THR A 123 4.92 24.41 -1.02
C THR A 123 5.91 23.50 -1.75
N PRO A 124 6.71 22.71 -0.99
CA PRO A 124 7.55 21.71 -1.62
C PRO A 124 6.69 20.61 -2.26
N PRO A 125 7.26 19.79 -3.15
CA PRO A 125 6.51 18.78 -3.90
C PRO A 125 5.68 17.82 -3.03
N GLU A 126 6.17 17.41 -1.86
CA GLU A 126 5.47 16.55 -0.91
C GLU A 126 4.23 17.24 -0.31
N ARG A 127 4.31 18.55 -0.04
CA ARG A 127 3.14 19.33 0.39
C ARG A 127 2.13 19.46 -0.74
N ALA A 128 2.57 19.67 -1.98
CA ALA A 128 1.67 19.72 -3.13
C ALA A 128 0.91 18.39 -3.30
N ILE A 129 1.59 17.25 -3.13
CA ILE A 129 0.97 15.93 -3.14
C ILE A 129 -0.01 15.79 -1.95
N TYR A 130 0.40 16.15 -0.74
CA TYR A 130 -0.47 16.15 0.45
C TYR A 130 -1.79 16.91 0.21
N LEU A 131 -1.71 18.16 -0.23
CA LEU A 131 -2.88 19.02 -0.42
C LEU A 131 -3.83 18.45 -1.49
N SER A 132 -3.26 17.99 -2.61
CA SER A 132 -4.04 17.52 -3.77
C SER A 132 -4.57 16.10 -3.65
N VAL A 133 -3.99 15.28 -2.77
CA VAL A 133 -4.35 13.87 -2.58
C VAL A 133 -5.01 13.64 -1.23
N LEU A 134 -4.26 13.82 -0.13
CA LEU A 134 -4.71 13.44 1.21
C LEU A 134 -5.78 14.40 1.74
N GLN A 135 -5.52 15.71 1.64
CA GLN A 135 -6.46 16.72 2.14
C GLN A 135 -7.68 16.83 1.22
N LYS A 136 -7.48 16.97 -0.09
CA LYS A 136 -8.59 17.05 -1.06
C LYS A 136 -9.43 15.75 -1.10
N GLY A 137 -8.80 14.60 -0.90
CA GLY A 137 -9.45 13.28 -0.88
C GLY A 137 -10.16 12.93 0.42
N GLY A 138 -10.12 13.78 1.44
CA GLY A 138 -10.76 13.49 2.73
C GLY A 138 -10.09 12.35 3.50
N ILE A 139 -8.81 12.07 3.21
CA ILE A 139 -8.05 10.98 3.83
C ILE A 139 -7.49 11.42 5.19
N HIS A 140 -6.93 12.63 5.27
CA HIS A 140 -6.37 13.19 6.49
C HIS A 140 -7.25 14.36 6.94
N VAL A 141 -7.97 14.16 8.05
CA VAL A 141 -9.04 15.05 8.51
C VAL A 141 -8.93 15.33 9.99
N GLN A 142 -9.52 16.45 10.43
CA GLN A 142 -9.66 16.76 11.84
C GLN A 142 -11.06 16.36 12.31
N ARG A 143 -11.14 15.48 13.31
CA ARG A 143 -12.38 15.08 13.99
C ARG A 143 -12.19 15.14 15.50
N GLU A 144 -13.18 15.69 16.20
CA GLU A 144 -13.15 15.80 17.66
C GLU A 144 -11.88 16.47 18.22
N GLY A 145 -11.33 17.44 17.46
CA GLY A 145 -10.10 18.15 17.81
C GLY A 145 -8.80 17.39 17.54
N ARG A 146 -8.84 16.12 17.09
CA ARG A 146 -7.69 15.29 16.73
C ARG A 146 -7.57 15.13 15.23
N TRP A 147 -6.34 15.02 14.74
CA TRP A 147 -6.09 14.66 13.34
C TRP A 147 -5.96 13.15 13.22
N GLU A 148 -6.54 12.61 12.16
CA GLU A 148 -6.49 11.19 11.86
C GLU A 148 -6.45 10.92 10.36
N VAL A 149 -5.91 9.76 10.03
CA VAL A 149 -5.93 9.19 8.68
C VAL A 149 -7.00 8.12 8.64
N ARG A 150 -7.96 8.24 7.72
CA ARG A 150 -9.07 7.30 7.61
C ARG A 150 -9.39 6.94 6.18
N ILE A 151 -10.16 5.88 6.02
CA ILE A 151 -10.84 5.58 4.76
C ILE A 151 -12.05 6.53 4.66
N PRO A 152 -12.17 7.33 3.58
CA PRO A 152 -13.29 8.25 3.41
C PRO A 152 -14.57 7.47 3.07
N GLU A 153 -15.72 7.98 3.49
CA GLU A 153 -17.01 7.32 3.32
C GLU A 153 -18.03 8.22 2.61
N GLY A 154 -18.83 7.63 1.73
CA GLY A 154 -19.94 8.32 1.05
C GLY A 154 -19.53 9.64 0.40
N GLY A 155 -20.23 10.73 0.76
CA GLY A 155 -20.00 12.07 0.21
C GLY A 155 -18.66 12.71 0.60
N GLU A 156 -17.92 12.15 1.57
CA GLU A 156 -16.58 12.63 1.95
C GLU A 156 -15.50 12.16 0.97
N ASP A 157 -15.74 11.07 0.23
CA ASP A 157 -14.80 10.50 -0.74
C ASP A 157 -14.79 11.26 -2.07
N ARG A 158 -14.32 12.50 -2.02
CA ARG A 158 -14.27 13.41 -3.18
C ARG A 158 -13.42 12.87 -4.31
N LEU A 159 -12.38 12.10 -3.99
CA LEU A 159 -11.42 11.60 -4.96
C LEU A 159 -11.60 10.11 -5.27
N ASN A 160 -12.64 9.42 -4.78
CA ASN A 160 -12.92 8.01 -5.06
C ASN A 160 -11.80 7.06 -4.59
N PHE A 161 -11.27 7.28 -3.38
CA PHE A 161 -10.27 6.39 -2.75
C PHE A 161 -10.88 5.15 -2.12
N ALA A 162 -12.11 5.22 -1.62
CA ALA A 162 -12.75 4.15 -0.86
C ALA A 162 -12.79 2.82 -1.62
N PRO A 163 -13.11 2.76 -2.94
CA PRO A 163 -13.10 1.49 -3.67
C PRO A 163 -11.72 0.82 -3.69
N ALA A 164 -10.65 1.59 -3.87
CA ALA A 164 -9.28 1.07 -3.90
C ALA A 164 -8.84 0.58 -2.52
N LEU A 165 -9.11 1.36 -1.46
CA LEU A 165 -8.79 0.99 -0.09
C LEU A 165 -9.58 -0.24 0.38
N ASN A 166 -10.86 -0.34 0.02
CA ASN A 166 -11.69 -1.51 0.31
C ASN A 166 -11.27 -2.75 -0.51
N ALA A 167 -10.75 -2.56 -1.73
CA ALA A 167 -10.21 -3.68 -2.49
C ALA A 167 -8.95 -4.27 -1.85
N ILE A 168 -8.11 -3.44 -1.21
CA ILE A 168 -6.98 -3.90 -0.39
C ILE A 168 -7.50 -4.72 0.79
N ALA A 169 -8.47 -4.19 1.55
CA ALA A 169 -9.07 -4.88 2.70
C ALA A 169 -9.55 -6.31 2.37
N ARG A 170 -10.22 -6.49 1.22
CA ARG A 170 -10.80 -7.79 0.83
C ARG A 170 -9.77 -8.87 0.49
N ILE A 171 -8.57 -8.49 0.08
CA ILE A 171 -7.53 -9.43 -0.35
C ILE A 171 -6.46 -9.68 0.71
N LEU A 172 -6.58 -9.04 1.88
CA LEU A 172 -5.66 -9.16 3.01
C LEU A 172 -5.81 -10.47 3.79
N LYS A 173 -5.56 -11.58 3.11
CA LYS A 173 -5.25 -12.90 3.70
C LYS A 173 -3.79 -13.15 3.34
N PRO A 174 -2.91 -13.52 4.30
CA PRO A 174 -1.46 -13.30 4.21
C PRO A 174 -0.95 -13.08 2.79
N VAL A 175 -0.73 -11.82 2.42
CA VAL A 175 -0.52 -11.42 1.03
C VAL A 175 0.69 -10.49 0.91
N GLY A 176 1.56 -10.79 -0.05
CA GLY A 176 2.72 -9.95 -0.37
C GLY A 176 2.32 -8.62 -1.02
N TYR A 177 3.17 -7.60 -0.83
CA TYR A 177 2.96 -6.25 -1.40
C TYR A 177 2.64 -6.27 -2.90
N GLU A 178 3.34 -7.08 -3.68
CA GLU A 178 3.21 -7.11 -5.14
C GLU A 178 1.82 -7.55 -5.61
N VAL A 179 1.13 -8.40 -4.83
CA VAL A 179 -0.26 -8.79 -5.13
C VAL A 179 -1.21 -7.60 -4.94
N LEU A 180 -0.99 -6.80 -3.89
CA LEU A 180 -1.74 -5.55 -3.68
C LEU A 180 -1.50 -4.57 -4.84
N ALA A 181 -0.23 -4.37 -5.20
CA ALA A 181 0.16 -3.50 -6.30
C ALA A 181 -0.43 -3.96 -7.64
N THR A 182 -0.38 -5.27 -7.92
CA THR A 182 -1.00 -5.86 -9.12
C THR A 182 -2.52 -5.68 -9.11
N ARG A 183 -3.20 -5.84 -7.97
CA ARG A 183 -4.64 -5.59 -7.86
C ARG A 183 -4.99 -4.15 -8.23
N LEU A 184 -4.22 -3.18 -7.75
CA LEU A 184 -4.40 -1.75 -8.03
C LEU A 184 -3.99 -1.35 -9.46
N ARG A 185 -3.04 -2.06 -10.07
CA ARG A 185 -2.71 -1.91 -11.50
C ARG A 185 -3.78 -2.51 -12.43
N GLY A 186 -4.58 -3.43 -11.92
CA GLY A 186 -5.53 -4.23 -12.68
C GLY A 186 -6.67 -3.43 -13.32
N THR A 187 -7.56 -4.15 -14.01
CA THR A 187 -8.58 -3.60 -14.90
C THR A 187 -9.55 -2.62 -14.25
N ASP A 188 -9.80 -2.74 -12.95
CA ASP A 188 -10.82 -1.94 -12.26
C ASP A 188 -10.30 -0.54 -11.88
N PHE A 189 -8.99 -0.41 -11.72
CA PHE A 189 -8.32 0.77 -11.18
C PHE A 189 -7.33 1.38 -12.16
N GLY A 190 -6.55 0.56 -12.89
CA GLY A 190 -5.54 1.05 -13.84
C GLY A 190 -4.51 1.99 -13.22
N MET A 191 -4.24 1.85 -11.91
CA MET A 191 -3.45 2.80 -11.15
C MET A 191 -2.00 2.83 -11.63
N ARG A 192 -1.41 4.03 -11.66
CA ARG A 192 0.00 4.22 -12.02
C ARG A 192 0.92 3.88 -10.85
N ASP A 193 2.09 3.32 -11.14
CA ASP A 193 3.10 2.91 -10.14
C ASP A 193 3.58 4.05 -9.23
N GLY A 194 3.47 5.30 -9.68
CA GLY A 194 3.76 6.47 -8.85
C GLY A 194 2.82 6.59 -7.64
N LEU A 195 1.53 6.27 -7.81
CA LEU A 195 0.48 6.45 -6.80
C LEU A 195 0.31 5.25 -5.87
N ILE A 196 0.55 4.03 -6.36
CA ILE A 196 0.30 2.78 -5.63
C ILE A 196 0.92 2.75 -4.23
N PRO A 197 2.22 3.10 -4.03
CA PRO A 197 2.82 3.06 -2.70
C PRO A 197 2.14 4.00 -1.70
N LEU A 198 1.66 5.16 -2.16
CA LEU A 198 0.94 6.10 -1.31
C LEU A 198 -0.44 5.53 -0.92
N VAL A 199 -1.14 4.85 -1.83
CA VAL A 199 -2.45 4.23 -1.54
C VAL A 199 -2.32 3.10 -0.53
N ILE A 200 -1.31 2.24 -0.68
CA ILE A 200 -1.03 1.17 0.28
C ILE A 200 -0.65 1.80 1.64
N ALA A 201 0.19 2.83 1.65
CA ALA A 201 0.54 3.53 2.88
C ALA A 201 -0.68 4.17 3.58
N ILE A 202 -1.60 4.76 2.82
CA ILE A 202 -2.88 5.29 3.36
C ILE A 202 -3.67 4.17 4.02
N TYR A 203 -3.84 3.04 3.34
CA TYR A 203 -4.57 1.90 3.88
C TYR A 203 -3.94 1.40 5.19
N LEU A 204 -2.63 1.13 5.17
CA LEU A 204 -1.89 0.63 6.33
C LEU A 204 -1.97 1.58 7.51
N ARG A 205 -1.88 2.89 7.27
CA ARG A 205 -1.98 3.88 8.36
C ARG A 205 -3.41 3.95 8.91
N ALA A 206 -4.42 3.93 8.05
CA ALA A 206 -5.83 4.00 8.45
C ALA A 206 -6.28 2.76 9.24
N THR A 207 -5.69 1.60 8.96
CA THR A 207 -6.12 0.29 9.50
C THR A 207 -5.02 -0.41 10.29
N TRP A 208 -4.04 0.34 10.81
CA TRP A 208 -2.85 -0.24 11.46
C TRP A 208 -3.18 -1.15 12.66
N HIS A 209 -4.26 -0.82 13.37
CA HIS A 209 -4.78 -1.58 14.51
C HIS A 209 -5.37 -2.92 14.07
N GLU A 210 -5.85 -3.02 12.84
CA GLU A 210 -6.47 -4.21 12.26
C GLU A 210 -5.59 -4.90 11.21
N THR A 211 -4.37 -4.42 10.97
CA THR A 211 -3.48 -4.97 9.93
C THR A 211 -2.14 -5.40 10.52
N ALA A 212 -1.90 -6.70 10.49
CA ALA A 212 -0.60 -7.27 10.80
C ALA A 212 0.34 -7.11 9.59
N VAL A 213 1.59 -6.74 9.89
CA VAL A 213 2.64 -6.54 8.90
C VAL A 213 3.78 -7.47 9.23
N TYR A 214 4.30 -8.16 8.23
CA TYR A 214 5.38 -9.13 8.35
C TYR A 214 6.53 -8.70 7.45
N GLU A 215 7.76 -8.89 7.92
CA GLU A 215 8.99 -8.72 7.16
C GLU A 215 9.76 -10.04 7.22
N ASP A 216 9.99 -10.69 6.07
CA ASP A 216 10.61 -12.01 5.97
C ASP A 216 9.96 -13.06 6.90
N GLY A 217 8.63 -13.06 6.97
CA GLY A 217 7.84 -13.95 7.83
C GLY A 217 7.87 -13.62 9.33
N THR A 218 8.48 -12.48 9.71
CA THR A 218 8.52 -11.98 11.09
C THR A 218 7.52 -10.85 11.28
N TYR A 219 6.61 -11.00 12.26
CA TYR A 219 5.64 -9.96 12.58
C TYR A 219 6.29 -8.70 13.16
N LEU A 220 5.85 -7.54 12.67
CA LEU A 220 6.29 -6.23 13.12
C LEU A 220 5.34 -5.66 14.20
N GLU A 221 5.84 -5.66 15.44
CA GLU A 221 5.13 -5.12 16.61
C GLU A 221 4.78 -3.64 16.49
N GLN A 222 5.58 -2.88 15.74
CA GLN A 222 5.40 -1.45 15.50
C GLN A 222 5.67 -1.17 14.03
N VAL A 223 4.82 -0.36 13.42
CA VAL A 223 4.95 0.06 12.02
C VAL A 223 4.93 1.58 12.00
N GLY A 224 6.11 2.18 11.91
CA GLY A 224 6.32 3.63 11.87
C GLY A 224 7.08 4.08 10.61
N GLY A 225 7.66 5.27 10.65
CA GLY A 225 8.43 5.85 9.54
C GLY A 225 9.49 4.90 8.93
N PRO A 226 10.33 4.21 9.74
CA PRO A 226 11.32 3.28 9.23
C PRO A 226 10.71 2.09 8.48
N GLU A 227 9.63 1.50 9.00
CA GLU A 227 8.95 0.36 8.37
C GLU A 227 8.27 0.77 7.07
N PHE A 228 7.56 1.90 7.06
CA PHE A 228 6.95 2.44 5.83
C PHE A 228 8.01 2.75 4.75
N THR A 229 9.19 3.22 5.17
CA THR A 229 10.31 3.44 4.26
C THR A 229 10.82 2.14 3.66
N ARG A 230 10.97 1.08 4.47
CA ARG A 230 11.38 -0.25 3.99
C ARG A 230 10.33 -0.88 3.09
N ILE A 231 9.05 -0.84 3.46
CA ILE A 231 7.92 -1.28 2.61
C ILE A 231 7.96 -0.61 1.23
N THR A 232 8.34 0.66 1.17
CA THR A 232 8.40 1.40 -0.11
C THR A 232 9.65 1.06 -0.93
N LYS A 233 10.78 0.73 -0.28
CA LYS A 233 12.07 0.50 -0.95
C LYS A 233 12.30 -0.95 -1.33
N GLU A 234 11.89 -1.87 -0.47
CA GLU A 234 12.13 -3.31 -0.56
C GLU A 234 10.81 -4.07 -0.32
N PRO A 235 9.73 -3.77 -1.10
CA PRO A 235 8.39 -4.31 -0.89
C PRO A 235 8.30 -5.84 -0.94
N GLU A 236 9.24 -6.50 -1.60
CA GLU A 236 9.29 -7.95 -1.78
C GLU A 236 9.44 -8.74 -0.47
N HIS A 237 9.93 -8.10 0.59
CA HIS A 237 10.09 -8.71 1.90
C HIS A 237 8.83 -8.61 2.78
N PHE A 238 7.81 -7.87 2.32
CA PHE A 238 6.66 -7.51 3.15
C PHE A 238 5.38 -8.26 2.78
N GLU A 239 4.73 -8.80 3.81
CA GLU A 239 3.40 -9.39 3.75
C GLU A 239 2.45 -8.69 4.72
N PHE A 240 1.16 -8.71 4.37
CA PHE A 240 0.12 -8.05 5.12
C PHE A 240 -1.05 -9.00 5.37
N GLN A 241 -1.65 -8.90 6.54
CA GLN A 241 -2.81 -9.71 6.92
C GLN A 241 -3.80 -8.86 7.72
N HIS A 242 -5.08 -8.96 7.38
CA HIS A 242 -6.13 -8.33 8.16
C HIS A 242 -6.47 -9.20 9.38
N CYS A 243 -6.58 -8.57 10.54
CA CYS A 243 -6.76 -9.18 11.86
C CYS A 243 -7.95 -8.55 12.61
N ALA A 244 -9.07 -8.33 11.94
CA ALA A 244 -10.31 -7.94 12.60
C ALA A 244 -10.84 -9.06 13.49
N ILE A 245 -11.49 -8.66 14.59
CA ILE A 245 -12.17 -9.56 15.51
C ILE A 245 -13.68 -9.52 15.22
N GLU A 246 -14.26 -10.67 14.90
CA GLU A 246 -15.70 -10.84 14.73
C GLU A 246 -16.25 -11.92 15.68
N GLY A 247 -17.55 -11.87 15.99
CA GLY A 247 -18.27 -12.92 16.74
C GLY A 247 -17.78 -13.15 18.17
N VAL A 248 -17.67 -14.42 18.58
CA VAL A 248 -17.29 -14.87 19.94
C VAL A 248 -15.94 -14.30 20.40
N ARG A 249 -15.04 -14.03 19.45
CA ARG A 249 -13.73 -13.43 19.74
C ARG A 249 -13.85 -11.97 20.22
N ALA A 250 -14.95 -11.28 19.92
CA ALA A 250 -15.20 -9.91 20.38
C ALA A 250 -15.56 -9.84 21.87
N GLU A 251 -16.27 -10.83 22.40
CA GLU A 251 -16.53 -10.91 23.85
C GLU A 251 -15.24 -11.14 24.63
N LEU A 252 -14.39 -12.06 24.15
CA LEU A 252 -13.07 -12.29 24.71
C LEU A 252 -12.19 -11.03 24.64
N TYR A 253 -12.24 -10.29 23.54
CA TYR A 253 -11.53 -9.03 23.38
C TYR A 253 -11.87 -8.02 24.48
N VAL A 254 -13.16 -7.86 24.78
CA VAL A 254 -13.61 -6.96 25.86
C VAL A 254 -13.11 -7.44 27.22
N GLN A 255 -13.22 -8.75 27.51
CA GLN A 255 -12.76 -9.32 28.78
C GLN A 255 -11.24 -9.18 28.97
N LEU A 256 -10.47 -9.47 27.93
CA LEU A 256 -9.02 -9.34 27.94
C LEU A 256 -8.57 -7.88 28.05
N GLY A 257 -9.24 -6.96 27.35
CA GLY A 257 -8.96 -5.54 27.48
C GLY A 257 -9.19 -5.03 28.89
N ALA A 258 -10.27 -5.48 29.56
CA ALA A 258 -10.53 -5.17 30.96
C ALA A 258 -9.47 -5.77 31.90
N ALA A 259 -9.08 -7.03 31.69
CA ALA A 259 -8.07 -7.72 32.49
C ALA A 259 -6.67 -7.11 32.36
N LEU A 260 -6.35 -6.55 31.19
CA LEU A 260 -5.07 -5.90 30.89
C LEU A 260 -5.09 -4.39 31.13
N GLU A 261 -6.19 -3.85 31.65
CA GLU A 261 -6.41 -2.41 31.85
C GLU A 261 -6.05 -1.58 30.59
N THR A 262 -6.27 -2.16 29.40
CA THR A 262 -5.86 -1.58 28.14
C THR A 262 -7.01 -0.79 27.53
N ARG A 263 -6.70 0.41 27.04
CA ARG A 263 -7.69 1.22 26.30
C ARG A 263 -7.95 0.58 24.95
N LEU A 264 -9.13 -0.02 24.81
CA LEU A 264 -9.59 -0.63 23.56
C LEU A 264 -10.02 0.44 22.56
N SER A 265 -9.78 0.19 21.27
CA SER A 265 -10.34 1.00 20.19
C SER A 265 -11.87 0.83 20.09
N GLU A 266 -12.54 1.81 19.47
CA GLU A 266 -13.99 1.72 19.20
C GLU A 266 -14.36 0.51 18.32
N ARG A 267 -13.44 0.09 17.45
CA ARG A 267 -13.55 -1.13 16.65
C ARG A 267 -12.67 -2.23 17.27
N PRO A 268 -13.21 -3.42 17.57
CA PRO A 268 -12.44 -4.52 18.13
C PRO A 268 -11.32 -4.97 17.20
N ALA A 269 -10.08 -4.76 17.63
CA ALA A 269 -8.90 -5.08 16.82
C ALA A 269 -7.95 -5.95 17.64
N LEU A 270 -7.62 -7.14 17.12
CA LEU A 270 -6.80 -8.11 17.84
C LEU A 270 -5.46 -7.55 18.31
N LEU A 271 -4.88 -6.66 17.50
CA LEU A 271 -3.56 -6.12 17.76
C LEU A 271 -3.54 -5.14 18.93
N ASP A 272 -4.70 -4.59 19.34
CA ASP A 272 -4.82 -3.75 20.55
C ASP A 272 -4.51 -4.54 21.82
N ILE A 273 -4.67 -5.87 21.80
CA ILE A 273 -4.33 -6.76 22.92
C ILE A 273 -2.94 -7.37 22.72
N VAL A 274 -2.68 -7.88 21.52
CA VAL A 274 -1.45 -8.64 21.26
C VAL A 274 -0.21 -7.74 21.31
N ARG A 275 -0.25 -6.53 20.74
CA ARG A 275 0.93 -5.65 20.69
C ARG A 275 1.38 -5.20 22.09
N PRO A 276 0.51 -4.76 23.03
CA PRO A 276 0.93 -4.47 24.40
C PRO A 276 1.56 -5.67 25.11
N LEU A 277 0.99 -6.87 24.96
CA LEU A 277 1.54 -8.09 25.57
C LEU A 277 2.93 -8.43 25.03
N MET A 278 3.10 -8.41 23.71
CA MET A 278 4.40 -8.65 23.08
C MET A 278 5.41 -7.57 23.48
N THR A 279 5.01 -6.30 23.50
CA THR A 279 5.87 -5.18 23.92
C THR A 279 6.29 -5.32 25.39
N PHE A 280 5.37 -5.71 26.27
CA PHE A 280 5.65 -5.96 27.68
C PHE A 280 6.73 -7.03 27.85
N VAL A 281 6.53 -8.21 27.25
CA VAL A 281 7.46 -9.33 27.40
C VAL A 281 8.77 -9.11 26.64
N GLY A 282 8.70 -8.57 25.44
CA GLY A 282 9.82 -8.38 24.53
C GLY A 282 10.72 -7.21 24.90
N LYS A 283 10.17 -6.10 25.40
CA LYS A 283 10.93 -4.84 25.61
C LYS A 283 10.94 -4.35 27.06
N GLN A 284 9.85 -4.52 27.81
CA GLN A 284 9.74 -3.95 29.17
C GLN A 284 10.31 -4.87 30.26
N LEU A 285 10.30 -6.19 30.04
CA LEU A 285 10.89 -7.13 30.99
C LEU A 285 12.42 -7.10 30.99
N PRO A 286 13.07 -7.11 32.17
CA PRO A 286 14.51 -7.28 32.28
C PRO A 286 15.02 -8.57 31.62
N ASP A 287 16.26 -8.57 31.15
CA ASP A 287 16.92 -9.75 30.53
C ASP A 287 16.82 -11.01 31.39
N HIS A 288 16.98 -10.86 32.70
CA HIS A 288 16.88 -11.99 33.63
C HIS A 288 15.48 -12.62 33.60
N SER A 289 14.43 -11.80 33.62
CA SER A 289 13.03 -12.26 33.58
C SER A 289 12.68 -12.94 32.24
N ARG A 290 13.29 -12.49 31.14
CA ARG A 290 13.13 -13.10 29.81
C ARG A 290 13.80 -14.46 29.69
N ARG A 291 14.90 -14.71 30.43
CA ARG A 291 15.73 -15.92 30.30
C ARG A 291 15.59 -16.94 31.43
N THR A 292 15.09 -16.52 32.59
CA THR A 292 14.99 -17.41 33.76
C THR A 292 14.14 -18.64 33.48
N ARG A 293 14.56 -19.79 34.03
CA ARG A 293 13.78 -21.03 34.01
C ARG A 293 13.07 -21.31 35.33
N ARG A 294 13.17 -20.39 36.30
CA ARG A 294 12.57 -20.50 37.64
C ARG A 294 11.14 -19.94 37.64
N LEU A 295 10.33 -20.33 36.67
CA LEU A 295 8.92 -19.96 36.55
C LEU A 295 8.11 -21.26 36.42
N SER A 296 6.80 -21.18 36.65
CA SER A 296 5.93 -22.34 36.44
C SER A 296 5.97 -22.79 34.97
N PRO A 297 5.69 -24.07 34.67
CA PRO A 297 5.66 -24.57 33.30
C PRO A 297 4.75 -23.75 32.39
N ALA A 298 3.55 -23.39 32.87
CA ALA A 298 2.59 -22.57 32.14
C ALA A 298 3.14 -21.17 31.82
N THR A 299 3.78 -20.51 32.79
CA THR A 299 4.39 -19.19 32.57
C THR A 299 5.57 -19.26 31.60
N LEU A 300 6.38 -20.34 31.63
CA LEU A 300 7.46 -20.54 30.66
C LEU A 300 6.92 -20.71 29.24
N ALA A 301 5.84 -21.47 29.08
CA ALA A 301 5.17 -21.67 27.79
C ALA A 301 4.56 -20.37 27.25
N ALA A 302 3.80 -19.64 28.07
CA ALA A 302 3.19 -18.37 27.69
C ALA A 302 4.23 -17.30 27.32
N ARG A 303 5.30 -17.18 28.12
CA ARG A 303 6.42 -16.28 27.80
C ARG A 303 7.12 -16.69 26.51
N GLY A 304 7.32 -17.99 26.30
CA GLY A 304 7.91 -18.53 25.07
C GLY A 304 7.09 -18.13 23.85
N ALA A 305 5.77 -18.36 23.89
CA ALA A 305 4.85 -18.00 22.83
C ALA A 305 4.89 -16.49 22.53
N LEU A 306 4.85 -15.63 23.55
CA LEU A 306 4.92 -14.17 23.40
C LEU A 306 6.25 -13.66 22.83
N LEU A 307 7.37 -14.31 23.16
CA LEU A 307 8.69 -13.97 22.61
C LEU A 307 8.89 -14.48 21.18
N SER A 308 8.28 -15.61 20.83
CA SER A 308 8.35 -16.18 19.48
C SER A 308 7.29 -15.64 18.53
N GLY A 309 6.23 -15.04 19.06
CA GLY A 309 4.93 -14.83 18.42
C GLY A 309 5.03 -14.32 16.99
N ARG A 310 4.90 -15.23 16.03
CA ARG A 310 4.93 -14.91 14.60
C ARG A 310 3.57 -14.48 14.10
N ASP A 311 2.49 -15.08 14.60
CA ASP A 311 1.11 -14.77 14.20
C ASP A 311 0.31 -14.28 15.41
N PRO A 312 -0.15 -13.01 15.42
CA PRO A 312 -0.98 -12.47 16.49
C PRO A 312 -2.26 -13.27 16.77
N SER A 313 -2.89 -13.83 15.73
CA SER A 313 -4.15 -14.60 15.88
C SER A 313 -3.88 -15.94 16.53
N ALA A 314 -2.89 -16.69 16.04
CA ALA A 314 -2.50 -17.95 16.66
C ALA A 314 -2.05 -17.75 18.11
N LEU A 315 -1.29 -16.68 18.37
CA LEU A 315 -0.80 -16.36 19.71
C LEU A 315 -1.93 -16.22 20.73
N LEU A 316 -2.97 -15.43 20.43
CA LEU A 316 -4.03 -15.16 21.39
C LEU A 316 -5.03 -16.32 21.54
N PHE A 317 -5.41 -16.95 20.43
CA PHE A 317 -6.51 -17.92 20.44
C PHE A 317 -6.06 -19.38 20.54
N THR A 318 -4.78 -19.67 20.29
CA THR A 318 -4.24 -21.03 20.29
C THR A 318 -3.07 -21.19 21.26
N ASP A 319 -2.02 -20.38 21.14
CA ASP A 319 -0.77 -20.62 21.86
C ASP A 319 -0.88 -20.26 23.34
N LEU A 320 -1.50 -19.11 23.67
CA LEU A 320 -1.73 -18.71 25.05
C LEU A 320 -2.71 -19.65 25.79
N PRO A 321 -3.90 -20.01 25.25
CA PRO A 321 -4.78 -20.97 25.90
C PRO A 321 -4.09 -22.31 26.18
N LYS A 322 -3.36 -22.86 25.20
CA LYS A 322 -2.60 -24.11 25.35
C LYS A 322 -1.53 -24.00 26.44
N ALA A 323 -0.87 -22.85 26.60
CA ALA A 323 0.11 -22.65 27.66
C ALA A 323 -0.49 -22.74 29.07
N PHE A 324 -1.80 -22.50 29.21
CA PHE A 324 -2.53 -22.58 30.47
C PHE A 324 -3.46 -23.81 30.56
N ASP A 325 -3.28 -24.81 29.70
CA ASP A 325 -4.14 -26.01 29.60
C ASP A 325 -5.63 -25.69 29.36
N ILE A 326 -5.91 -24.59 28.64
CA ILE A 326 -7.24 -24.17 28.20
C ILE A 326 -7.42 -24.58 26.73
N GLU A 327 -8.62 -25.03 26.37
CA GLU A 327 -8.95 -25.37 24.98
C GLU A 327 -8.80 -24.16 24.04
N ALA A 328 -8.29 -24.41 22.84
CA ALA A 328 -8.09 -23.35 21.86
C ALA A 328 -9.44 -22.79 21.39
N ILE A 329 -9.49 -21.47 21.21
CA ILE A 329 -10.71 -20.78 20.80
C ILE A 329 -10.75 -20.83 19.26
N GLY A 330 -11.71 -21.58 18.73
CA GLY A 330 -11.85 -21.83 17.30
C GLY A 330 -11.98 -20.55 16.46
N PRO A 331 -11.65 -20.62 15.15
CA PRO A 331 -12.10 -19.63 14.18
C PRO A 331 -13.58 -19.88 13.91
N GLU A 332 -14.46 -19.02 14.43
CA GLU A 332 -15.74 -18.76 13.77
C GLU A 332 -15.56 -17.56 12.85
#